data_AF-A0A962T205-F1
#
_entry.id   AF-A0A962T205-F1
#
_cell.length_a   1.000
_cell.length_b   1.000
_cell.length_c   1.000
_cell.angle_alpha   90.00
_cell.angle_beta   90.00
_cell.angle_gamma   90.00
#
_symmetry.space_group_name_H-M   'P 1'
#
loop_
_entity.id
_entity.type
_entity.pdbx_description
1 polymer ?
#
loop_
_entity_poly.entity_id
_entity_poly.type
_entity_poly.pdbx_seq_one_letter_code
_entity_poly.pdbx_strand_id
1 'polypeptide(L)' 'TIMLDMVMPDMDGNELLLWLLQQGYASDLVITTGYNPDYASDAKTLAEFNGLRTVTTLVKPFSLARLRAVLSCRKP' A
#
# COMPACT_ATOMS: atom_id res chain seq x y z
N THR A 1 7.41 -3.43 7.25
CA THR A 1 6.79 -3.01 5.98
C THR A 1 5.76 -4.04 5.59
N ILE A 2 4.52 -3.61 5.37
CA ILE A 2 3.43 -4.45 4.85
C ILE A 2 3.25 -4.10 3.38
N MET A 3 3.03 -5.12 2.54
CA MET A 3 2.59 -4.95 1.16
C MET A 3 1.15 -5.40 1.06
N LEU A 4 0.25 -4.51 0.64
CA LEU A 4 -1.20 -4.66 0.68
C LEU A 4 -1.76 -4.66 -0.73
N ASP A 5 -2.41 -5.75 -1.13
CA ASP A 5 -3.17 -5.81 -2.38
C ASP A 5 -4.53 -5.13 -2.21
N MET A 6 -4.91 -4.28 -3.15
CA MET A 6 -6.19 -3.56 -3.09
C MET A 6 -7.37 -4.37 -3.63
N VAL A 7 -7.10 -5.35 -4.48
CA VAL A 7 -8.14 -6.15 -5.14
C VAL A 7 -7.98 -7.60 -4.70
N MET A 8 -8.80 -8.02 -3.73
CA MET A 8 -8.88 -9.40 -3.26
C MET A 8 -10.31 -9.92 -3.45
N PRO A 9 -10.51 -11.21 -3.79
CA PRO A 9 -11.83 -11.74 -4.16
C PRO A 9 -12.90 -11.57 -3.08
N ASP A 10 -12.50 -11.65 -1.81
CA ASP A 10 -13.42 -11.72 -0.66
C ASP A 10 -13.26 -10.54 0.32
N MET A 11 -12.39 -9.58 0.02
CA MET A 11 -12.02 -8.51 0.96
C MET A 11 -11.62 -7.24 0.21
N ASP A 12 -12.14 -6.09 0.65
CA ASP A 12 -11.73 -4.78 0.13
C ASP A 12 -10.41 -4.34 0.79
N GLY A 13 -9.41 -4.01 -0.02
CA GLY A 13 -8.12 -3.54 0.50
C GLY A 13 -8.22 -2.21 1.27
N ASN A 14 -9.20 -1.36 0.98
CA ASN A 14 -9.44 -0.12 1.73
C ASN A 14 -9.96 -0.41 3.13
N GLU A 15 -10.86 -1.39 3.27
CA GLU A 15 -11.34 -1.84 4.59
C GLU A 15 -10.20 -2.43 5.42
N LEU A 16 -9.36 -3.27 4.80
CA LEU A 16 -8.17 -3.82 5.46
C LEU A 16 -7.16 -2.72 5.85
N LEU A 17 -6.96 -1.71 5.01
CA LEU A 17 -6.11 -0.55 5.31
C LEU A 17 -6.62 0.22 6.53
N LEU A 18 -7.92 0.56 6.55
CA LEU A 18 -8.55 1.23 7.68
C LEU A 18 -8.44 0.41 8.95
N TRP A 19 -8.68 -0.89 8.87
CA TRP A 19 -8.53 -1.79 10.00
C TRP A 19 -7.09 -1.81 10.52
N LEU A 20 -6.09 -1.91 9.64
CA LEU A 20 -4.66 -1.86 10.02
C LEU A 20 -4.31 -0.56 10.75
N LEU A 21 -4.80 0.57 10.24
CA LEU A 21 -4.62 1.88 10.87
C LEU A 21 -5.27 1.95 12.25
N GLN A 22 -6.47 1.41 12.41
CA GLN A 22 -7.16 1.32 13.70
C GLN A 22 -6.42 0.42 14.70
N GLN A 23 -5.68 -0.60 14.24
CA GLN A 23 -4.80 -1.41 15.10
C GLN A 23 -3.52 -0.66 15.50
N GLY A 24 -3.32 0.59 15.08
CA GLY A 24 -2.14 1.39 15.38
C GLY A 24 -0.95 1.10 14.47
N TYR A 25 -1.18 0.51 13.29
CA TYR A 25 -0.10 0.31 12.32
C TYR A 25 0.42 1.65 11.79
N ALA A 26 1.70 1.94 12.04
CA ALA A 26 2.35 3.21 11.67
C ALA A 26 3.68 3.03 10.92
N SER A 27 3.97 1.82 10.43
CA SER A 27 5.19 1.49 9.68
C SER A 27 4.99 1.61 8.17
N ASP A 28 6.07 1.49 7.38
CA ASP A 28 6.00 1.62 5.92
C ASP A 28 4.95 0.70 5.27
N LEU A 29 4.18 1.26 4.32
CA LEU A 29 3.15 0.55 3.59
C LEU A 29 3.46 0.57 2.08
N VAL A 30 3.31 -0.58 1.43
CA VAL A 30 3.36 -0.69 -0.02
C VAL A 30 1.99 -1.12 -0.52
N ILE A 31 1.29 -0.25 -1.22
CA ILE A 31 -0.02 -0.53 -1.81
C ILE A 31 0.18 -1.08 -3.22
N THR A 32 -0.49 -2.18 -3.55
CA THR A 32 -0.45 -2.80 -4.87
C THR A 32 -1.85 -2.94 -5.44
N THR A 33 -2.02 -2.62 -6.72
CA THR A 33 -3.29 -2.85 -7.42
C THR A 33 -3.05 -3.23 -8.87
N GLY A 34 -3.89 -4.12 -9.42
CA GLY A 34 -3.97 -4.36 -10.87
C GLY A 34 -5.10 -3.59 -11.56
N TYR A 35 -5.82 -2.76 -10.81
CA TYR A 35 -6.90 -1.91 -11.29
C TYR A 35 -6.39 -0.51 -11.68
N ASN A 36 -7.33 0.42 -11.89
CA ASN A 36 -7.02 1.82 -12.18
C ASN A 36 -6.00 2.39 -11.16
N PRO A 37 -4.90 3.01 -11.63
CA PRO A 37 -3.94 3.74 -10.78
C PRO A 37 -4.57 4.71 -9.79
N ASP A 38 -5.71 5.32 -10.13
CA ASP A 38 -6.44 6.24 -9.25
C ASP A 38 -6.82 5.57 -7.91
N TYR A 39 -7.14 4.28 -7.94
CA TYR A 39 -7.50 3.52 -6.75
C TYR A 39 -6.33 3.40 -5.76
N ALA A 40 -5.11 3.25 -6.27
CA ALA A 40 -3.91 3.25 -5.41
C ALA A 40 -3.60 4.65 -4.86
N SER A 41 -3.93 5.70 -5.62
CA SER A 41 -3.76 7.09 -5.19
C SER A 41 -4.72 7.46 -4.05
N ASP A 42 -5.97 7.03 -4.15
CA ASP A 42 -6.99 7.26 -3.12
C ASP A 42 -6.62 6.54 -1.82
N ALA A 43 -6.25 5.25 -1.91
CA ALA A 43 -5.80 4.47 -0.76
C ALA A 43 -4.52 5.05 -0.13
N LYS A 44 -3.60 5.56 -0.96
CA LYS A 44 -2.40 6.27 -0.47
C LYS A 44 -2.78 7.52 0.31
N THR A 45 -3.68 8.33 -0.23
CA THR A 45 -4.16 9.57 0.42
C THR A 45 -4.79 9.27 1.77
N LEU A 46 -5.62 8.22 1.84
CA LEU A 46 -6.21 7.75 3.08
C LEU A 46 -5.15 7.32 4.10
N ALA A 47 -4.15 6.55 3.67
CA ALA A 47 -3.07 6.08 4.52
C ALA A 47 -2.23 7.24 5.11
N GLU A 48 -1.84 8.20 4.26
CA GLU A 48 -1.08 9.38 4.67
C GLU A 48 -1.88 10.29 5.61
N PHE A 49 -3.18 10.47 5.35
CA PHE A 49 -4.08 11.24 6.23
C PHE A 49 -4.18 10.64 7.64
N ASN A 50 -4.08 9.32 7.76
CA ASN A 50 -4.08 8.61 9.05
C ASN A 50 -2.69 8.51 9.71
N GLY A 51 -1.69 9.23 9.19
CA GLY A 51 -0.38 9.38 9.85
C GLY A 51 0.69 8.37 9.45
N LEU A 52 0.45 7.57 8.40
CA LEU A 52 1.50 6.72 7.83
C LEU A 52 2.56 7.59 7.15
N ARG A 53 3.81 7.45 7.60
CA ARG A 53 4.93 8.30 7.14
C ARG A 53 5.43 7.96 5.75
N THR A 54 5.25 6.71 5.30
CA THR A 54 5.80 6.24 4.03
C THR A 54 4.85 5.25 3.39
N VAL A 55 4.18 5.71 2.33
CA VAL A 55 3.24 4.91 1.54
C VAL A 55 3.71 4.92 0.08
N THR A 56 4.10 3.75 -0.41
CA THR A 56 4.53 3.57 -1.81
C THR A 56 3.47 2.81 -2.58
N THR A 57 3.19 3.18 -3.83
CA THR A 57 2.24 2.47 -4.69
C THR A 57 2.96 1.69 -5.78
N LEU A 58 2.43 0.52 -6.12
CA LEU A 58 2.96 -0.36 -7.15
C LEU A 58 1.82 -0.94 -8.00
N VAL A 59 1.73 -0.52 -9.27
CA VAL A 59 0.67 -0.98 -10.18
C VAL A 59 1.11 -2.29 -10.87
N LYS A 60 0.23 -3.29 -10.88
CA LYS A 60 0.44 -4.57 -11.59
C LYS A 60 0.14 -4.40 -13.10
N PRO A 61 0.87 -5.10 -13.98
CA PRO A 61 2.05 -5.91 -13.68
C PRO A 61 3.27 -5.04 -13.40
N PHE A 62 4.12 -5.48 -12.46
CA PHE A 62 5.39 -4.83 -12.13
C PHE A 62 6.54 -5.83 -12.22
N SER A 63 7.75 -5.34 -12.52
CA SER A 63 8.94 -6.18 -12.61
C SER A 63 9.52 -6.51 -11.23
N LEU A 64 10.25 -7.63 -11.12
CA LEU A 64 11.02 -7.97 -9.92
C LEU A 64 12.01 -6.88 -9.54
N ALA A 65 12.61 -6.22 -10.53
CA ALA A 65 13.52 -5.09 -10.29
C ALA A 65 12.80 -3.91 -9.61
N ARG A 66 11.58 -3.58 -10.08
CA ARG A 66 10.74 -2.53 -9.49
C ARG A 66 10.35 -2.87 -8.05
N LEU A 67 9.93 -4.10 -7.81
CA LEU A 67 9.59 -4.59 -6.46
C LEU A 67 10.79 -4.48 -5.51
N ARG A 68 11.98 -4.96 -5.93
CA ARG A 68 13.20 -4.86 -5.13
C ARG A 68 13.56 -3.41 -4.83
N ALA A 69 13.46 -2.51 -5.80
CA ALA A 69 13.76 -1.09 -5.58
C ALA A 69 12.86 -0.47 -4.48
N VAL A 70 11.57 -0.81 -4.46
CA VAL A 70 10.64 -0.33 -3.44
C VAL A 70 10.98 -0.90 -2.06
N LEU A 71 11.29 -2.19 -1.97
CA LEU A 71 11.59 -2.85 -0.69
C LEU A 71 12.97 -2.47 -0.13
N SER A 72 13.94 -2.16 -0.99
CA SER A 72 15.30 -1.80 -0.60
C SER A 72 15.44 -0.34 -0.13
N CYS A 73 14.47 0.54 -0.42
CA CYS A 73 14.52 1.95 -0.04
C CYS A 73 14.23 2.22 1.46
N ARG A 74 14.23 1.18 2.28
CA ARG A 74 13.96 1.27 3.72
C ARG A 74 15.04 2.12 4.39
N LYS A 75 14.65 3.29 4.91
CA LYS A 75 15.50 4.05 5.84
C LYS A 75 15.52 3.33 7.21
N PRO A 76 16.69 3.26 7.87
CA PRO A 76 16.84 2.60 9.17
C PRO A 76 15.98 3.24 10.26
#